data_AF-A0ABD3RIU7-F1
#
_entry.id   AF-A0ABD3RIU7-F1
#
_cell.length_a   1.000
_cell.length_b   1.000
_cell.length_c   1.000
_cell.angle_alpha   90.00
_cell.angle_beta   90.00
_cell.angle_gamma   90.00
#
_symmetry.space_group_name_H-M   'P 1'
#
loop_
_entity.id
_entity.type
_entity.pdbx_description
1 polymer ?
#
loop_
_entity_poly.entity_id
_entity_poly.type
_entity_poly.pdbx_seq_one_letter_code
_entity_poly.pdbx_strand_id
1 'polypeptide(L)'
;MFFSGDSSTRKRVDLGGRSSKERDRKKLLEQARLERNQRLWLRQQNSAALNIQKCFRGRKVVETERCKVREKFFLTYGQDCQDVNRQCFGPESDFLRQLLFFLNPRYVADFSILVETCRLLREFVSDNGDVVSLLAGPDYSSKRGLVEYRVKNFAYACIRAIHENRNQLKDQLFLGPEKSNGSANDLLEAIMLLIDKKLPWARNLVDYLLQKNIFFMFREIILLGKKSFQGSTAIISSLERVVAIIISHVGQESCTCSHSDPRWRFSSQILTIPFLWRFFPHLKEIFATAELSQHYVHQMALCVKDQTYVLPADVSSDFPSYACLLGNLLEAAVITVAQPGSFAWAIDFATVATFLLQALPPVQTSNQGGKDSTLVDDEMLVDDELSEIVLNRDLERDILGALDSRFLLHLTNVLLGGISPASGLHKSRPDDKEMSAVGSACALLHVTFNILPLERIMTVLAYRTELVPVLWNFMRRCHENQMWSSLAEQSAYLPVDAPGVLLPLAVFCPVYKHMLTIVDNEEFYEQEKPLSLVDIRSLIIILRQALWQILWLNPVATPNFSKSTDGAYAMKKHPVEFLQHRVCAVASELLSQKLSVAARLE
;
A
#
# COMPACT_ATOMS: atom_id res chain seq x y z
N MET A 1 -56.51 36.74 -5.65
CA MET A 1 -57.57 35.77 -6.01
C MET A 1 -58.74 36.58 -6.54
N PHE A 2 -58.97 36.56 -7.85
CA PHE A 2 -60.17 37.15 -8.46
C PHE A 2 -61.26 36.07 -8.50
N PHE A 3 -62.41 36.37 -7.89
CA PHE A 3 -63.57 35.49 -7.83
C PHE A 3 -64.44 35.81 -9.05
N SER A 4 -64.21 35.10 -10.17
CA SER A 4 -65.07 35.18 -11.35
C SER A 4 -66.37 34.43 -11.06
N GLY A 5 -67.42 35.17 -10.71
CA GLY A 5 -68.76 34.67 -10.37
C GLY A 5 -69.52 34.08 -11.56
N ASP A 6 -68.94 33.10 -12.25
CA ASP A 6 -69.62 32.30 -13.27
C ASP A 6 -70.39 31.16 -12.61
N SER A 7 -71.71 31.31 -12.50
CA SER A 7 -72.63 30.33 -11.90
C SER A 7 -72.87 29.08 -12.76
N SER A 8 -72.25 29.01 -13.95
CA SER A 8 -72.40 27.93 -14.93
C SER A 8 -71.49 26.72 -14.69
N THR A 9 -70.55 26.79 -13.74
CA THR A 9 -69.65 25.67 -13.39
C THR A 9 -69.99 25.03 -12.05
N ARG A 10 -71.28 24.95 -11.70
CA ARG A 10 -71.72 24.00 -10.67
C ARG A 10 -71.46 22.59 -11.21
N LYS A 11 -70.32 22.00 -10.82
CA LYS A 11 -70.10 20.55 -10.89
C LYS A 11 -71.32 19.91 -10.24
N ARG A 12 -72.16 19.23 -11.03
CA ARG A 12 -73.17 18.32 -10.49
C ARG A 12 -72.41 17.33 -9.62
N VAL A 13 -72.57 17.44 -8.31
CA VAL A 13 -72.20 16.38 -7.40
C VAL A 13 -73.26 15.32 -7.63
N ASP A 14 -72.93 14.32 -8.43
CA ASP A 14 -73.75 13.12 -8.56
C ASP A 14 -73.78 12.44 -7.19
N LEU A 15 -74.84 12.71 -6.43
CA LEU A 15 -75.26 11.92 -5.28
C LEU A 15 -76.00 10.64 -5.73
N GLY A 16 -75.68 10.17 -6.94
CA GLY A 16 -76.20 8.95 -7.52
C GLY A 16 -75.46 7.75 -6.94
N GLY A 17 -76.02 7.19 -5.87
CA GLY A 17 -75.77 5.80 -5.47
C GLY A 17 -76.13 4.85 -6.61
N ARG A 18 -75.18 4.59 -7.50
CA ARG A 18 -75.24 3.52 -8.50
C ARG A 18 -74.01 2.63 -8.34
N SER A 19 -74.18 1.68 -7.43
CA SER A 19 -73.54 0.37 -7.47
C SER A 19 -73.69 -0.22 -8.87
N SER A 20 -72.64 -0.19 -9.68
CA SER A 20 -72.50 -1.11 -10.83
C SER A 20 -71.03 -1.33 -11.12
N LYS A 21 -70.60 -2.57 -10.86
CA LYS A 21 -69.23 -3.13 -10.94
C LYS A 21 -68.32 -2.66 -9.80
N GLU A 22 -68.30 -3.47 -8.74
CA GLU A 22 -67.21 -3.55 -7.78
C GLU A 22 -65.88 -3.53 -8.55
N ARG A 23 -65.20 -2.38 -8.58
CA ARG A 23 -63.85 -2.32 -9.14
C ARG A 23 -63.01 -3.25 -8.29
N ASP A 24 -62.43 -4.26 -8.94
CA ASP A 24 -61.61 -5.29 -8.34
C ASP A 24 -60.69 -4.66 -7.27
N ARG A 25 -60.95 -4.97 -5.99
CA ARG A 25 -60.34 -4.29 -4.82
C ARG A 25 -58.82 -4.22 -4.95
N LYS A 26 -58.23 -5.24 -5.55
CA LYS A 26 -56.80 -5.31 -5.85
C LYS A 26 -56.33 -4.19 -6.79
N LYS A 27 -57.07 -3.92 -7.87
CA LYS A 27 -56.74 -2.86 -8.84
C LYS A 27 -56.84 -1.46 -8.23
N LEU A 28 -57.81 -1.22 -7.36
CA LEU A 28 -57.91 0.06 -6.64
C LEU A 28 -56.76 0.27 -5.66
N LEU A 29 -56.37 -0.78 -4.93
CA LEU A 29 -55.23 -0.71 -4.01
C LEU A 29 -53.90 -0.51 -4.75
N GLU A 30 -53.72 -1.15 -5.91
CA GLU A 30 -52.55 -0.92 -6.77
C GLU A 30 -52.49 0.50 -7.31
N GLN A 31 -53.61 1.04 -7.79
CA GLN A 31 -53.67 2.43 -8.25
C GLN A 31 -53.34 3.42 -7.12
N ALA A 32 -53.88 3.21 -5.91
CA ALA A 32 -53.55 4.04 -4.76
C ALA A 32 -52.07 3.94 -4.34
N ARG A 33 -51.47 2.75 -4.45
CA ARG A 33 -50.03 2.54 -4.22
C ARG A 33 -49.19 3.29 -5.26
N LEU A 34 -49.55 3.21 -6.54
CA LEU A 34 -48.85 3.91 -7.62
C LEU A 34 -48.93 5.43 -7.43
N GLU A 35 -50.10 5.98 -7.12
CA GLU A 35 -50.24 7.41 -6.82
C GLU A 35 -49.45 7.83 -5.59
N ARG A 36 -49.40 7.01 -4.53
CA ARG A 36 -48.60 7.29 -3.34
C ARG A 36 -47.11 7.29 -3.68
N ASN A 37 -46.64 6.34 -4.49
CA ASN A 37 -45.26 6.28 -4.95
C ASN A 37 -44.91 7.48 -5.84
N GLN A 38 -45.80 7.89 -6.73
CA GLN A 38 -45.63 9.11 -7.54
C GLN A 38 -45.52 10.37 -6.67
N ARG A 39 -46.39 10.53 -5.67
CA ARG A 39 -46.32 11.67 -4.73
C ARG A 39 -45.03 11.64 -3.90
N LEU A 40 -44.59 10.45 -3.47
CA LEU A 40 -43.33 10.28 -2.75
C LEU A 40 -42.14 10.69 -3.64
N TRP A 41 -42.11 10.20 -4.88
CA TRP A 41 -41.07 10.52 -5.84
C TRP A 41 -41.02 12.02 -6.16
N LEU A 42 -42.17 12.65 -6.39
CA LEU A 42 -42.26 14.09 -6.61
C LEU A 42 -41.75 14.88 -5.39
N ARG A 43 -42.03 14.44 -4.16
CA ARG A 43 -41.50 15.06 -2.94
C ARG A 43 -39.98 14.91 -2.84
N GLN A 44 -39.44 13.73 -3.16
CA GLN A 44 -37.99 13.50 -3.19
C GLN A 44 -37.31 14.40 -4.22
N GLN A 45 -37.88 14.51 -5.42
CA GLN A 45 -37.39 15.41 -6.46
C GLN A 45 -37.43 16.87 -6.03
N ASN A 46 -38.55 17.34 -5.47
CA ASN A 46 -38.67 18.72 -5.01
C ASN A 46 -37.70 19.02 -3.85
N SER A 47 -37.52 18.07 -2.93
CA SER A 47 -36.53 18.19 -1.85
C SER A 47 -35.10 18.28 -2.40
N ALA A 48 -34.73 17.40 -3.34
CA ALA A 48 -33.44 17.44 -4.00
C ALA A 48 -33.24 18.76 -4.77
N ALA A 49 -34.24 19.23 -5.52
CA ALA A 49 -34.21 20.48 -6.25
C ALA A 49 -34.00 21.68 -5.32
N LEU A 50 -34.69 21.74 -4.18
CA LEU A 50 -34.50 22.80 -3.19
C LEU A 50 -33.09 22.78 -2.59
N ASN A 51 -32.54 21.59 -2.32
CA ASN A 51 -31.16 21.46 -1.82
C ASN A 51 -30.14 21.94 -2.87
N ILE A 52 -30.30 21.53 -4.12
CA ILE A 52 -29.45 21.97 -5.23
C ILE A 52 -29.52 23.49 -5.39
N GLN A 53 -30.72 24.07 -5.37
CA GLN A 53 -30.91 25.52 -5.49
C GLN A 53 -30.29 26.30 -4.33
N LYS A 54 -30.43 25.82 -3.09
CA LYS A 54 -29.77 26.43 -1.92
C LYS A 54 -28.25 26.43 -2.07
N CYS A 55 -27.67 25.29 -2.44
CA CYS A 55 -26.23 25.19 -2.69
C CYS A 55 -25.77 26.10 -3.83
N PHE A 56 -26.51 26.15 -4.94
CA PHE A 56 -26.19 27.00 -6.08
C PHE A 56 -26.24 28.49 -5.74
N ARG A 57 -27.30 28.93 -5.06
CA ARG A 57 -27.43 30.32 -4.58
C ARG A 57 -26.28 30.69 -3.64
N GLY A 58 -25.94 29.80 -2.69
CA GLY A 58 -24.80 29.98 -1.79
C GLY A 58 -23.47 30.12 -2.53
N ARG A 59 -23.19 29.24 -3.49
CA ARG A 59 -21.97 29.32 -4.32
C ARG A 59 -21.89 30.63 -5.10
N LYS A 60 -23.00 31.08 -5.68
CA LYS A 60 -23.05 32.34 -6.42
C LYS A 60 -22.74 33.54 -5.54
N VAL A 61 -23.30 33.59 -4.32
CA VAL A 61 -23.02 34.67 -3.34
C VAL A 61 -21.55 34.67 -2.93
N VAL A 62 -21.00 33.49 -2.60
CA VAL A 62 -19.57 33.38 -2.25
C VAL A 62 -18.68 33.84 -3.40
N GLU A 63 -18.99 33.46 -4.64
CA GLU A 63 -18.20 33.89 -5.81
C GLU A 63 -18.26 35.41 -6.00
N THR A 64 -19.43 36.03 -5.83
CA THR A 64 -19.53 37.51 -5.90
C THR A 64 -18.72 38.20 -4.80
N GLU A 65 -18.69 37.65 -3.59
CA GLU A 65 -17.88 38.22 -2.50
C GLU A 65 -16.39 38.00 -2.74
N ARG A 66 -15.98 36.87 -3.32
CA ARG A 66 -14.58 36.65 -3.72
C ARG A 66 -14.10 37.68 -4.73
N CYS A 67 -14.90 38.03 -5.72
CA CYS A 67 -14.55 39.07 -6.68
C CYS A 67 -14.34 40.43 -6.00
N LYS A 68 -15.26 40.84 -5.11
CA LYS A 68 -15.13 42.09 -4.36
C LYS A 68 -13.88 42.12 -3.47
N VAL A 69 -13.59 41.02 -2.79
CA VAL A 69 -12.40 40.89 -1.94
C VAL A 69 -11.13 40.93 -2.80
N ARG A 70 -11.12 40.29 -3.98
CA ARG A 70 -9.99 40.33 -4.93
C ARG A 70 -9.73 41.77 -5.41
N GLU A 71 -10.77 42.52 -5.79
CA GLU A 71 -10.63 43.93 -6.19
C GLU A 71 -10.06 44.78 -5.05
N LYS A 72 -10.59 44.63 -3.83
CA LYS A 72 -10.08 45.33 -2.66
C LYS A 72 -8.62 44.97 -2.37
N PHE A 73 -8.25 43.71 -2.53
CA PHE A 73 -6.89 43.23 -2.34
C PHE A 73 -5.94 43.93 -3.32
N PHE A 74 -6.28 44.00 -4.61
CA PHE A 74 -5.45 44.69 -5.62
C PHE A 74 -5.29 46.18 -5.36
N LEU A 75 -6.34 46.85 -4.86
CA LEU A 75 -6.25 48.26 -4.49
C LEU A 75 -5.34 48.50 -3.28
N THR A 76 -5.19 47.50 -2.40
CA THR A 76 -4.46 47.65 -1.13
C THR A 76 -3.01 47.17 -1.21
N TYR A 77 -2.76 46.08 -1.92
CA TYR A 77 -1.48 45.36 -1.93
C TYR A 77 -0.80 45.32 -3.32
N GLY A 78 -1.48 45.86 -4.34
CA GLY A 78 -1.06 45.77 -5.73
C GLY A 78 -1.44 44.45 -6.41
N GLN A 79 -1.36 44.44 -7.74
CA GLN A 79 -1.64 43.23 -8.54
C GLN A 79 -0.53 42.18 -8.42
N ASP A 80 0.72 42.64 -8.30
CA ASP A 80 1.92 41.80 -8.19
C ASP A 80 2.55 41.87 -6.78
N CYS A 81 1.75 42.13 -5.74
CA CYS A 81 2.20 42.23 -4.34
C CYS A 81 3.27 43.31 -4.06
N GLN A 82 3.38 44.33 -4.91
CA GLN A 82 4.39 45.39 -4.82
C GLN A 82 4.31 46.23 -3.53
N ASP A 83 3.13 46.33 -2.91
CA ASP A 83 2.90 47.12 -1.68
C ASP A 83 2.91 46.24 -0.41
N VAL A 84 3.34 44.98 -0.54
CA VAL A 84 3.40 44.01 0.57
C VAL A 84 4.70 44.15 1.34
N ASN A 85 4.60 44.39 2.64
CA ASN A 85 5.74 44.44 3.54
C ASN A 85 5.71 43.30 4.58
N ARG A 86 6.74 43.22 5.42
CA ARG A 86 6.85 42.20 6.48
C ARG A 86 5.63 42.14 7.40
N GLN A 87 5.03 43.29 7.73
CA GLN A 87 3.89 43.37 8.64
C GLN A 87 2.62 42.75 8.03
N CYS A 88 2.54 42.67 6.70
CA CYS A 88 1.42 42.06 6.00
C CYS A 88 1.27 40.56 6.29
N PHE A 89 2.33 39.86 6.67
CA PHE A 89 2.28 38.44 7.02
C PHE A 89 1.80 38.18 8.45
N GLY A 90 1.82 39.20 9.32
CA GLY A 90 1.40 39.11 10.70
C GLY A 90 -0.10 38.84 10.87
N PRO A 91 -0.53 38.50 12.10
CA PRO A 91 -1.90 38.09 12.38
C PRO A 91 -2.93 39.22 12.23
N GLU A 92 -2.51 40.48 12.45
CA GLU A 92 -3.37 41.67 12.34
C GLU A 92 -3.64 42.10 10.90
N SER A 93 -2.83 41.60 9.95
CA SER A 93 -2.99 41.94 8.54
C SER A 93 -4.06 41.07 7.87
N ASP A 94 -4.82 41.73 7.02
CA ASP A 94 -5.83 41.12 6.16
C ASP A 94 -5.27 40.36 4.96
N PHE A 95 -3.99 40.55 4.64
CA PHE A 95 -3.36 40.08 3.41
C PHE A 95 -3.57 38.57 3.17
N LEU A 96 -3.03 37.69 4.03
CA LEU A 96 -3.20 36.24 3.85
C LEU A 96 -4.66 35.81 3.98
N ARG A 97 -5.46 36.48 4.82
CA ARG A 97 -6.89 36.15 4.99
C ARG A 97 -7.67 36.40 3.70
N GLN A 98 -7.48 37.56 3.08
CA GLN A 98 -8.12 37.92 1.82
C GLN A 98 -7.60 37.04 0.68
N LEU A 99 -6.28 36.87 0.57
CA LEU A 99 -5.66 36.00 -0.44
C LEU A 99 -6.26 34.59 -0.38
N LEU A 100 -6.19 33.92 0.77
CA LEU A 100 -6.68 32.54 0.93
C LEU A 100 -8.19 32.41 0.73
N PHE A 101 -8.95 33.50 0.85
CA PHE A 101 -10.40 33.50 0.66
C PHE A 101 -10.80 33.49 -0.82
N PHE A 102 -10.18 34.35 -1.65
CA PHE A 102 -10.50 34.45 -3.08
C PHE A 102 -9.66 33.51 -3.96
N LEU A 103 -8.50 33.05 -3.47
CA LEU A 103 -7.54 32.25 -4.24
C LEU A 103 -8.22 31.07 -4.93
N ASN A 104 -8.12 31.08 -6.26
CA ASN A 104 -8.41 29.92 -7.07
C ASN A 104 -7.20 29.62 -7.97
N PRO A 105 -6.46 28.54 -7.70
CA PRO A 105 -5.22 28.25 -8.40
C PRO A 105 -5.34 28.01 -9.91
N ARG A 106 -6.55 27.88 -10.45
CA ARG A 106 -6.79 27.76 -11.90
C ARG A 106 -6.71 29.10 -12.63
N TYR A 107 -6.88 30.21 -11.92
CA TYR A 107 -6.71 31.54 -12.51
C TYR A 107 -5.23 31.93 -12.44
N VAL A 108 -4.68 32.31 -13.59
CA VAL A 108 -3.26 32.65 -13.73
C VAL A 108 -2.86 33.80 -12.80
N ALA A 109 -3.68 34.85 -12.69
CA ALA A 109 -3.40 35.97 -11.79
C ALA A 109 -3.31 35.52 -10.31
N ASP A 110 -4.31 34.77 -9.84
CA ASP A 110 -4.35 34.21 -8.48
C ASP A 110 -3.15 33.29 -8.21
N PHE A 111 -2.73 32.50 -9.20
CA PHE A 111 -1.53 31.66 -9.11
C PHE A 111 -0.25 32.49 -8.98
N SER A 112 -0.06 33.51 -9.83
CA SER A 112 1.11 34.39 -9.79
C SER A 112 1.23 35.12 -8.45
N ILE A 113 0.11 35.61 -7.89
CA ILE A 113 0.08 36.25 -6.57
C ILE A 113 0.52 35.29 -5.47
N LEU A 114 0.10 34.02 -5.54
CA LEU A 114 0.51 33.01 -4.57
C LEU A 114 2.01 32.71 -4.65
N VAL A 115 2.55 32.57 -5.86
CA VAL A 115 3.98 32.36 -6.11
C VAL A 115 4.79 33.53 -5.56
N GLU A 116 4.36 34.74 -5.88
CA GLU A 116 4.99 35.98 -5.40
C GLU A 116 4.92 36.11 -3.87
N THR A 117 3.79 35.73 -3.27
CA THR A 117 3.65 35.67 -1.81
C THR A 117 4.64 34.68 -1.19
N CYS A 118 4.88 33.53 -1.83
CA CYS A 118 5.86 32.54 -1.40
C CYS A 118 7.31 33.05 -1.55
N ARG A 119 7.59 33.80 -2.63
CA ARG A 119 8.89 34.46 -2.84
C ARG A 119 9.18 35.49 -1.74
N LEU A 120 8.23 36.39 -1.48
CA LEU A 120 8.33 37.39 -0.41
C LEU A 120 8.48 36.77 0.97
N LEU A 121 7.76 35.66 1.26
CA LEU A 121 7.94 34.92 2.50
C LEU A 121 9.39 34.47 2.68
N ARG A 122 9.98 33.86 1.64
CA ARG A 122 11.36 33.37 1.68
C ARG A 122 12.36 34.51 1.88
N GLU A 123 12.16 35.63 1.20
CA GLU A 123 13.00 36.83 1.33
C GLU A 123 12.95 37.39 2.75
N PHE A 124 11.75 37.63 3.30
CA PHE A 124 11.61 38.18 4.65
C PHE A 124 12.13 37.25 5.76
N VAL A 125 12.06 35.93 5.55
CA VAL A 125 12.64 34.94 6.47
C VAL A 125 14.16 34.95 6.39
N SER A 126 14.74 35.12 5.20
CA SER A 126 16.19 35.15 5.00
C SER A 126 16.83 36.41 5.63
N ASP A 127 16.14 37.54 5.60
CA ASP A 127 16.67 38.82 6.10
C ASP A 127 16.70 38.93 7.64
N ASN A 128 15.78 38.27 8.35
CA ASN A 128 15.60 38.45 9.81
C ASN A 128 15.41 37.15 10.61
N GLY A 129 15.48 35.98 9.96
CA GLY A 129 15.79 34.71 10.59
C GLY A 129 14.68 33.95 11.33
N ASP A 130 13.43 34.43 11.37
CA ASP A 130 12.37 33.69 12.09
C ASP A 130 10.98 33.75 11.44
N VAL A 131 10.52 32.59 10.95
CA VAL A 131 9.16 32.34 10.40
C VAL A 131 8.08 32.56 11.47
N VAL A 132 8.38 32.23 12.73
CA VAL A 132 7.42 32.40 13.85
C VAL A 132 7.15 33.86 14.10
N SER A 133 8.19 34.69 14.26
CA SER A 133 8.05 36.14 14.42
C SER A 133 7.26 36.79 13.27
N LEU A 134 7.43 36.29 12.04
CA LEU A 134 6.77 36.85 10.85
C LEU A 134 5.27 36.58 10.85
N LEU A 135 4.86 35.34 11.13
CA LEU A 135 3.47 34.90 11.02
C LEU A 135 2.65 35.10 12.30
N ALA A 136 3.31 35.05 13.46
CA ALA A 136 2.68 35.16 14.76
C ALA A 136 2.86 36.53 15.42
N GLY A 137 3.87 37.30 15.01
CA GLY A 137 4.29 38.49 15.76
C GLY A 137 4.91 38.12 17.12
N PRO A 138 4.96 39.06 18.08
CA PRO A 138 5.60 38.82 19.38
C PRO A 138 4.84 37.81 20.26
N ASP A 139 3.52 37.65 20.07
CA ASP A 139 2.64 36.89 20.96
C ASP A 139 2.00 35.68 20.28
N TYR A 140 2.78 34.61 20.04
CA TYR A 140 2.23 33.37 19.47
C TYR A 140 1.17 32.71 20.35
N SER A 141 1.38 32.71 21.68
CA SER A 141 0.52 31.98 22.63
C SER A 141 -0.94 32.44 22.59
N SER A 142 -1.17 33.75 22.48
CA SER A 142 -2.54 34.33 22.46
C SER A 142 -3.23 34.17 21.09
N LYS A 143 -2.47 34.05 20.00
CA LYS A 143 -2.99 34.01 18.62
C LYS A 143 -2.83 32.65 17.93
N ARG A 144 -2.43 31.63 18.68
CA ARG A 144 -2.10 30.28 18.20
C ARG A 144 -3.12 29.73 17.21
N GLY A 145 -4.41 29.74 17.55
CA GLY A 145 -5.46 29.18 16.71
C GLY A 145 -5.58 29.85 15.34
N LEU A 146 -5.46 31.18 15.28
CA LEU A 146 -5.51 31.95 14.03
C LEU A 146 -4.28 31.68 13.15
N VAL A 147 -3.09 31.69 13.75
CA VAL A 147 -1.83 31.43 13.04
C VAL A 147 -1.83 30.02 12.47
N GLU A 148 -2.18 29.02 13.27
CA GLU A 148 -2.28 27.64 12.80
C GLU A 148 -3.28 27.49 11.65
N TYR A 149 -4.47 28.11 11.73
CA TYR A 149 -5.46 28.08 10.64
C TYR A 149 -4.93 28.70 9.34
N ARG A 150 -4.26 29.86 9.43
CA ARG A 150 -3.67 30.55 8.28
C ARG A 150 -2.57 29.70 7.64
N VAL A 151 -1.64 29.19 8.44
CA VAL A 151 -0.52 28.35 7.96
C VAL A 151 -1.03 27.06 7.30
N LYS A 152 -2.02 26.39 7.92
CA LYS A 152 -2.68 25.20 7.37
C LYS A 152 -3.26 25.47 5.98
N ASN A 153 -4.02 26.54 5.84
CA ASN A 153 -4.64 26.87 4.56
C ASN A 153 -3.62 27.36 3.53
N PHE A 154 -2.58 28.06 3.96
CA PHE A 154 -1.54 28.56 3.06
C PHE A 154 -0.68 27.43 2.48
N ALA A 155 -0.16 26.53 3.33
CA ALA A 155 0.59 25.37 2.83
C ALA A 155 -0.27 24.47 1.93
N TYR A 156 -1.53 24.23 2.29
CA TYR A 156 -2.45 23.46 1.46
C TYR A 156 -2.75 24.16 0.13
N ALA A 157 -2.91 25.48 0.13
CA ALA A 157 -3.09 26.27 -1.09
C ALA A 157 -1.89 26.14 -2.03
N CYS A 158 -0.65 26.15 -1.51
CA CYS A 158 0.56 25.92 -2.30
C CYS A 158 0.56 24.52 -2.95
N ILE A 159 0.30 23.46 -2.19
CA ILE A 159 0.23 22.09 -2.73
C ILE A 159 -0.87 21.98 -3.80
N ARG A 160 -2.05 22.53 -3.51
CA ARG A 160 -3.18 22.53 -4.46
C ARG A 160 -2.85 23.33 -5.73
N ALA A 161 -2.10 24.42 -5.62
CA ALA A 161 -1.70 25.21 -6.77
C ALA A 161 -0.70 24.47 -7.68
N ILE A 162 0.24 23.74 -7.08
CA ILE A 162 1.14 22.85 -7.83
C ILE A 162 0.31 21.75 -8.52
N HIS A 163 -0.63 21.14 -7.80
CA HIS A 163 -1.45 20.06 -8.33
C HIS A 163 -2.34 20.49 -9.50
N GLU A 164 -3.04 21.62 -9.40
CA GLU A 164 -3.93 22.10 -10.47
C GLU A 164 -3.13 22.57 -11.70
N ASN A 165 -1.92 23.13 -11.52
CA ASN A 165 -1.05 23.61 -12.60
C ASN A 165 0.05 22.62 -13.01
N ARG A 166 -0.02 21.35 -12.56
CA ARG A 166 1.00 20.32 -12.76
C ARG A 166 1.44 20.11 -14.22
N ASN A 167 0.53 20.31 -15.18
CA ASN A 167 0.84 20.20 -16.61
C ASN A 167 1.84 21.26 -17.09
N GLN A 168 1.78 22.47 -16.52
CA GLN A 168 2.67 23.58 -16.85
C GLN A 168 3.96 23.51 -16.02
N LEU A 169 3.90 22.95 -14.80
CA LEU A 169 5.01 22.91 -13.85
C LEU A 169 5.86 21.63 -13.93
N LYS A 170 5.45 20.62 -14.70
CA LYS A 170 6.10 19.29 -14.78
C LYS A 170 7.62 19.33 -15.03
N ASP A 171 8.10 20.33 -15.76
CA ASP A 171 9.51 20.44 -16.14
C ASP A 171 10.36 21.09 -15.04
N GLN A 172 9.74 21.75 -14.04
CA GLN A 172 10.40 22.41 -12.92
C GLN A 172 10.50 21.49 -11.69
N LEU A 173 9.58 20.55 -11.53
CA LEU A 173 9.36 19.79 -10.28
C LEU A 173 10.49 18.83 -9.90
N PHE A 174 11.32 18.41 -10.86
CA PHE A 174 12.43 17.48 -10.66
C PHE A 174 13.80 18.16 -10.75
N LEU A 175 13.83 19.48 -10.97
CA LEU A 175 15.07 20.25 -11.00
C LEU A 175 15.50 20.62 -9.58
N GLY A 176 16.82 20.73 -9.38
CA GLY A 176 17.39 21.25 -8.16
C GLY A 176 17.00 22.72 -7.91
N PRO A 177 16.97 23.17 -6.64
CA PRO A 177 16.55 24.52 -6.26
C PRO A 177 17.37 25.62 -6.96
N GLU A 178 18.67 25.40 -7.15
CA GLU A 178 19.60 26.37 -7.76
C GLU A 178 19.41 26.55 -9.27
N LYS A 179 18.79 25.57 -9.96
CA LYS A 179 18.63 25.60 -11.43
C LYS A 179 17.23 26.04 -11.86
N SER A 180 16.34 26.28 -10.91
CA SER A 180 14.94 26.50 -11.17
C SER A 180 14.47 27.73 -10.37
N ASN A 181 14.57 28.90 -11.00
CA ASN A 181 13.84 30.11 -10.64
C ASN A 181 12.36 29.97 -11.07
N GLY A 182 11.78 28.79 -10.81
CA GLY A 182 10.48 28.39 -11.28
C GLY A 182 9.43 28.50 -10.19
N SER A 183 8.21 28.88 -10.58
CA SER A 183 7.06 28.98 -9.69
C SER A 183 6.82 27.73 -8.83
N ALA A 184 7.18 26.53 -9.32
CA ALA A 184 7.07 25.30 -8.53
C ALA A 184 8.01 25.30 -7.31
N ASN A 185 9.24 25.80 -7.49
CA ASN A 185 10.22 25.84 -6.40
C ASN A 185 9.85 26.87 -5.35
N ASP A 186 9.38 28.06 -5.72
CA ASP A 186 8.96 29.06 -4.74
C ASP A 186 7.82 28.52 -3.85
N LEU A 187 6.85 27.81 -4.43
CA LEU A 187 5.78 27.16 -3.69
C LEU A 187 6.29 26.04 -2.78
N LEU A 188 7.19 25.18 -3.26
CA LEU A 188 7.75 24.05 -2.49
C LEU A 188 8.68 24.50 -1.37
N GLU A 189 9.54 25.48 -1.60
CA GLU A 189 10.42 26.06 -0.58
C GLU A 189 9.60 26.78 0.51
N ALA A 190 8.55 27.49 0.13
CA ALA A 190 7.63 28.07 1.12
C ALA A 190 6.93 26.98 1.95
N ILE A 191 6.54 25.85 1.35
CA ILE A 191 6.03 24.71 2.11
C ILE A 191 7.08 24.19 3.08
N MET A 192 8.33 24.00 2.63
CA MET A 192 9.45 23.54 3.47
C MET A 192 9.65 24.45 4.70
N LEU A 193 9.63 25.77 4.51
CA LEU A 193 9.73 26.74 5.59
C LEU A 193 8.58 26.61 6.61
N LEU A 194 7.39 26.20 6.18
CA LEU A 194 6.21 26.08 7.06
C LEU A 194 6.12 24.72 7.79
N ILE A 195 6.70 23.67 7.21
CA ILE A 195 6.69 22.30 7.76
C ILE A 195 7.97 21.94 8.53
N ASP A 196 8.90 22.89 8.73
CA ASP A 196 10.11 22.66 9.52
C ASP A 196 9.73 22.13 10.91
N LYS A 197 10.30 20.98 11.29
CA LYS A 197 10.02 20.26 12.53
C LYS A 197 10.29 21.10 13.79
N LYS A 198 11.11 22.16 13.70
CA LYS A 198 11.38 23.08 14.80
C LYS A 198 10.21 24.02 15.11
N LEU A 199 9.24 24.14 14.21
CA LEU A 199 8.14 25.08 14.35
C LEU A 199 7.03 24.55 15.27
N PRO A 200 6.39 25.43 16.06
CA PRO A 200 5.41 25.02 17.07
C PRO A 200 4.10 24.47 16.47
N TRP A 201 3.83 24.72 15.19
CA TRP A 201 2.64 24.23 14.47
C TRP A 201 2.93 23.10 13.48
N ALA A 202 4.19 22.72 13.26
CA ALA A 202 4.58 21.83 12.16
C ALA A 202 3.80 20.51 12.18
N ARG A 203 3.63 19.94 13.37
CA ARG A 203 2.85 18.72 13.57
C ARG A 203 1.38 18.85 13.19
N ASN A 204 0.71 19.86 13.75
CA ASN A 204 -0.69 20.13 13.46
C ASN A 204 -0.91 20.44 11.97
N LEU A 205 0.08 21.05 11.34
CA LEU A 205 0.09 21.32 9.91
C LEU A 205 0.17 20.02 9.10
N VAL A 206 1.15 19.16 9.38
CA VAL A 206 1.29 17.86 8.69
C VAL A 206 0.03 17.03 8.86
N ASP A 207 -0.52 16.92 10.08
CA ASP A 207 -1.77 16.19 10.33
C ASP A 207 -2.94 16.74 9.50
N TYR A 208 -3.07 18.06 9.40
CA TYR A 208 -4.08 18.70 8.55
C TYR A 208 -3.88 18.38 7.07
N LEU A 209 -2.63 18.42 6.58
CA LEU A 209 -2.32 18.08 5.19
C LEU A 209 -2.66 16.61 4.89
N LEU A 210 -2.32 15.70 5.80
CA LEU A 210 -2.66 14.27 5.67
C LEU A 210 -4.18 14.05 5.59
N GLN A 211 -4.97 14.78 6.39
CA GLN A 211 -6.45 14.76 6.30
C GLN A 211 -7.00 15.30 4.96
N LYS A 212 -6.21 16.04 4.19
CA LYS A 212 -6.56 16.54 2.86
C LYS A 212 -6.06 15.64 1.72
N ASN A 213 -5.59 14.43 2.04
CA ASN A 213 -5.13 13.43 1.06
C ASN A 213 -4.01 13.94 0.15
N ILE A 214 -3.06 14.72 0.69
CA ILE A 214 -1.96 15.31 -0.09
C ILE A 214 -1.11 14.27 -0.84
N PHE A 215 -0.99 13.04 -0.33
CA PHE A 215 -0.23 11.99 -1.03
C PHE A 215 -0.87 11.58 -2.35
N PHE A 216 -2.20 11.66 -2.48
CA PHE A 216 -2.86 11.48 -3.77
C PHE A 216 -2.46 12.59 -4.76
N MET A 217 -2.43 13.85 -4.29
CA MET A 217 -2.00 14.97 -5.13
C MET A 217 -0.54 14.81 -5.56
N PHE A 218 0.35 14.46 -4.62
CA PHE A 218 1.76 14.19 -4.92
C PHE A 218 1.92 13.02 -5.90
N ARG A 219 1.15 11.93 -5.73
CA ARG A 219 1.14 10.82 -6.69
C ARG A 219 0.82 11.29 -8.11
N GLU A 220 -0.23 12.08 -8.29
CA GLU A 220 -0.58 12.61 -9.61
C GLU A 220 0.49 13.56 -10.19
N ILE A 221 1.09 14.39 -9.34
CA ILE A 221 2.18 15.29 -9.73
C ILE A 221 3.40 14.48 -10.22
N ILE A 222 3.82 13.47 -9.46
CA ILE A 222 5.00 12.65 -9.76
C ILE A 222 4.78 11.82 -11.02
N LEU A 223 3.62 11.16 -11.15
CA LEU A 223 3.29 10.34 -12.32
C LEU A 223 3.27 11.15 -13.61
N LEU A 224 2.86 12.42 -13.55
CA LEU A 224 2.86 13.29 -14.70
C LEU A 224 4.28 13.71 -15.10
N GLY A 225 5.10 14.16 -14.14
CA GLY A 225 6.45 14.61 -14.43
C GLY A 225 7.46 13.50 -14.73
N LYS A 226 7.13 12.24 -14.39
CA LYS A 226 7.87 11.06 -14.90
C LYS A 226 8.02 11.07 -16.43
N LYS A 227 7.04 11.61 -17.17
CA LYS A 227 7.09 11.68 -18.65
C LYS A 227 8.11 12.70 -19.17
N SER A 228 8.50 13.70 -18.38
CA SER A 228 9.44 14.76 -18.77
C SER A 228 10.86 14.55 -18.21
N PHE A 229 11.04 13.59 -17.31
CA PHE A 229 12.32 13.34 -16.64
C PHE A 229 13.36 12.67 -17.56
N GLN A 230 14.57 13.23 -17.65
CA GLN A 230 15.68 12.73 -18.48
C GLN A 230 16.84 12.11 -17.68
N GLY A 231 16.56 11.53 -16.51
CA GLY A 231 17.58 10.82 -15.71
C GLY A 231 18.12 11.63 -14.53
N SER A 232 18.86 10.94 -13.66
CA SER A 232 19.27 11.44 -12.34
C SER A 232 20.20 12.64 -12.43
N THR A 233 19.71 13.81 -12.04
CA THR A 233 20.57 14.90 -11.57
C THR A 233 20.96 14.60 -10.13
N ALA A 234 22.25 14.70 -9.79
CA ALA A 234 22.76 14.52 -8.42
C ALA A 234 22.21 15.54 -7.38
N ILE A 235 21.26 16.40 -7.78
CA ILE A 235 20.70 17.47 -6.95
C ILE A 235 19.32 17.06 -6.47
N ILE A 236 19.11 17.11 -5.16
CA ILE A 236 17.84 16.82 -4.49
C ILE A 236 16.80 17.88 -4.86
N SER A 237 15.68 17.46 -5.44
CA SER A 237 14.58 18.36 -5.80
C SER A 237 13.82 18.87 -4.57
N SER A 238 13.25 20.07 -4.64
CA SER A 238 12.42 20.60 -3.53
C SER A 238 11.18 19.73 -3.27
N LEU A 239 10.65 19.06 -4.30
CA LEU A 239 9.54 18.11 -4.17
C LEU A 239 9.93 16.91 -3.31
N GLU A 240 11.10 16.33 -3.57
CA GLU A 240 11.66 15.23 -2.78
C GLU A 240 11.83 15.62 -1.31
N ARG A 241 12.36 16.82 -1.05
CA ARG A 241 12.55 17.35 0.32
C ARG A 241 11.23 17.52 1.06
N VAL A 242 10.21 18.08 0.40
CA VAL A 242 8.88 18.25 1.00
C VAL A 242 8.28 16.89 1.37
N VAL A 243 8.31 15.91 0.45
CA VAL A 243 7.80 14.56 0.73
C VAL A 243 8.60 13.91 1.87
N ALA A 244 9.93 14.03 1.85
CA ALA A 244 10.81 13.52 2.89
C ALA A 244 10.48 14.08 4.29
N ILE A 245 10.28 15.40 4.43
CA ILE A 245 9.94 16.02 5.71
C ILE A 245 8.57 15.52 6.21
N ILE A 246 7.58 15.43 5.31
CA ILE A 246 6.23 14.97 5.65
C ILE A 246 6.25 13.51 6.13
N ILE A 247 6.95 12.61 5.43
CA ILE A 247 6.98 11.19 5.85
C ILE A 247 7.74 10.99 7.15
N SER A 248 8.76 11.83 7.40
CA SER A 248 9.60 11.79 8.59
C SER A 248 8.94 12.38 9.84
N HIS A 249 7.69 12.83 9.73
CA HIS A 249 6.88 13.27 10.86
C HIS A 249 6.34 12.07 11.67
N VAL A 250 6.16 10.93 11.01
CA VAL A 250 5.62 9.72 11.61
C VAL A 250 6.75 8.95 12.29
N GLY A 251 6.58 8.47 13.53
CA GLY A 251 7.63 7.78 14.29
C GLY A 251 8.25 8.58 15.44
N GLN A 252 7.92 9.87 15.59
CA GLN A 252 8.33 10.64 16.75
C GLN A 252 7.52 10.25 17.99
N GLU A 253 8.17 10.13 19.16
CA GLU A 253 7.58 9.67 20.45
C GLU A 253 6.30 10.40 20.87
N SER A 254 6.02 11.59 20.29
CA SER A 254 4.83 12.36 20.59
C SER A 254 3.74 12.36 19.51
N CYS A 255 3.94 11.85 18.27
CA CYS A 255 2.90 11.99 17.23
C CYS A 255 1.69 11.07 17.46
N THR A 256 0.53 11.68 17.68
CA THR A 256 -0.81 11.10 17.61
C THR A 256 -1.48 11.53 16.30
N CYS A 257 -0.81 11.24 15.19
CA CYS A 257 -1.30 11.54 13.85
C CYS A 257 -2.64 10.79 13.69
N SER A 258 -3.75 11.47 13.37
CA SER A 258 -5.08 10.83 13.31
C SER A 258 -5.09 9.69 12.29
N HIS A 259 -5.77 8.57 12.60
CA HIS A 259 -5.93 7.43 11.69
C HIS A 259 -6.61 7.89 10.39
N SER A 260 -5.82 8.25 9.39
CA SER A 260 -6.28 8.49 8.03
C SER A 260 -6.66 7.15 7.39
N ASP A 261 -7.69 7.20 6.54
CA ASP A 261 -8.10 6.07 5.71
C ASP A 261 -6.84 5.52 5.01
N PRO A 262 -6.55 4.20 5.18
CA PRO A 262 -5.31 3.59 4.70
C PRO A 262 -5.08 3.84 3.20
N ARG A 263 -6.14 4.13 2.42
CA ARG A 263 -6.05 4.40 0.98
C ARG A 263 -5.25 5.64 0.67
N TRP A 264 -5.23 6.63 1.56
CA TRP A 264 -4.58 7.92 1.32
C TRP A 264 -3.19 8.03 1.95
N ARG A 265 -2.66 6.93 2.48
CA ARG A 265 -1.34 6.89 3.14
C ARG A 265 -0.19 6.90 2.14
N PHE A 266 1.01 7.20 2.67
CA PHE A 266 2.26 7.20 1.91
C PHE A 266 2.51 5.87 1.20
N SER A 267 2.34 4.74 1.90
CA SER A 267 2.54 3.40 1.33
C SER A 267 1.61 3.13 0.15
N SER A 268 0.33 3.45 0.30
CA SER A 268 -0.69 3.22 -0.73
C SER A 268 -0.51 4.14 -1.93
N GLN A 269 -0.16 5.41 -1.72
CA GLN A 269 -0.13 6.41 -2.80
C GLN A 269 1.26 6.61 -3.44
N ILE A 270 2.31 6.72 -2.64
CA ILE A 270 3.64 7.09 -3.14
C ILE A 270 4.48 5.85 -3.46
N LEU A 271 4.51 4.84 -2.58
CA LEU A 271 5.28 3.61 -2.84
C LEU A 271 4.71 2.77 -3.99
N THR A 272 3.51 3.07 -4.49
CA THR A 272 2.93 2.43 -5.69
C THR A 272 3.36 3.10 -7.00
N ILE A 273 4.19 4.15 -6.95
CA ILE A 273 4.71 4.82 -8.15
C ILE A 273 5.83 3.95 -8.77
N PRO A 274 5.77 3.59 -10.07
CA PRO A 274 6.74 2.68 -10.65
C PRO A 274 8.13 3.31 -10.73
N PHE A 275 9.14 2.62 -10.20
CA PHE A 275 10.54 3.03 -10.11
C PHE A 275 10.76 4.32 -9.31
N LEU A 276 10.03 4.47 -8.20
CA LEU A 276 10.02 5.70 -7.37
C LEU A 276 11.44 6.19 -7.03
N TRP A 277 12.30 5.27 -6.62
CA TRP A 277 13.64 5.59 -6.13
C TRP A 277 14.61 6.07 -7.21
N ARG A 278 14.32 5.80 -8.48
CA ARG A 278 15.09 6.37 -9.60
C ARG A 278 14.87 7.89 -9.73
N PHE A 279 13.70 8.37 -9.30
CA PHE A 279 13.37 9.80 -9.27
C PHE A 279 13.80 10.46 -7.95
N PHE A 280 13.69 9.71 -6.85
CA PHE A 280 13.91 10.22 -5.50
C PHE A 280 14.85 9.31 -4.69
N PRO A 281 16.17 9.32 -5.01
CA PRO A 281 17.14 8.48 -4.31
C PRO A 281 17.37 8.90 -2.86
N HIS A 282 17.29 10.19 -2.54
CA HIS A 282 17.42 10.67 -1.17
C HIS A 282 16.20 10.29 -0.32
N LEU A 283 15.01 10.29 -0.91
CA LEU A 283 13.80 9.79 -0.26
C LEU A 283 13.93 8.30 0.10
N LYS A 284 14.58 7.50 -0.76
CA LYS A 284 14.86 6.08 -0.47
C LYS A 284 15.70 5.93 0.79
N GLU A 285 16.78 6.71 0.92
CA GLU A 285 17.66 6.69 2.11
C GLU A 285 16.90 7.05 3.39
N ILE A 286 16.07 8.09 3.34
CA ILE A 286 15.23 8.52 4.47
C ILE A 286 14.21 7.44 4.83
N PHE A 287 13.51 6.89 3.83
CA PHE A 287 12.56 5.81 4.05
C PHE A 287 13.22 4.57 4.66
N ALA A 288 14.44 4.24 4.23
CA ALA A 288 15.20 3.09 4.72
C ALA A 288 15.78 3.25 6.13
N THR A 289 15.49 4.34 6.85
CA THR A 289 15.80 4.43 8.28
C THR A 289 14.92 3.45 9.07
N ALA A 290 15.49 2.83 10.12
CA ALA A 290 14.83 1.76 10.88
C ALA A 290 13.43 2.13 11.38
N GLU A 291 13.29 3.29 12.03
CA GLU A 291 12.02 3.72 12.63
C GLU A 291 10.92 3.99 11.57
N LEU A 292 11.27 4.68 10.48
CA LEU A 292 10.31 5.05 9.44
C LEU A 292 9.86 3.84 8.64
N SER A 293 10.81 3.05 8.14
CA SER A 293 10.50 1.83 7.39
C SER A 293 9.66 0.86 8.23
N GLN A 294 10.01 0.67 9.52
CA GLN A 294 9.24 -0.18 10.43
C GLN A 294 7.83 0.35 10.61
N HIS A 295 7.64 1.65 10.82
CA HIS A 295 6.31 2.21 10.97
C HIS A 295 5.42 1.94 9.74
N TYR A 296 5.89 2.26 8.54
CA TYR A 296 5.07 2.13 7.33
C TYR A 296 4.83 0.67 6.96
N VAL A 297 5.84 -0.20 7.08
CA VAL A 297 5.72 -1.63 6.79
C VAL A 297 4.80 -2.32 7.80
N HIS A 298 4.88 -1.94 9.08
CA HIS A 298 3.95 -2.42 10.10
C HIS A 298 2.50 -2.06 9.79
N GLN A 299 2.24 -0.80 9.38
CA GLN A 299 0.90 -0.39 8.96
C GLN A 299 0.38 -1.18 7.76
N MET A 300 1.25 -1.53 6.80
CA MET A 300 0.88 -2.38 5.67
C MET A 300 0.56 -3.81 6.13
N ALA A 301 1.36 -4.37 7.03
CA ALA A 301 1.14 -5.70 7.58
C ALA A 301 -0.20 -5.81 8.32
N LEU A 302 -0.60 -4.78 9.08
CA LEU A 302 -1.93 -4.71 9.69
C LEU A 302 -3.05 -4.72 8.64
N CYS A 303 -2.91 -3.96 7.56
CA CYS A 303 -3.93 -3.91 6.49
C CYS A 303 -4.10 -5.27 5.81
N VAL A 304 -3.00 -6.00 5.60
CA VAL A 304 -2.99 -7.36 5.03
C VAL A 304 -3.68 -8.35 5.97
N LYS A 305 -3.35 -8.31 7.28
CA LYS A 305 -3.97 -9.17 8.29
C LYS A 305 -5.48 -8.94 8.41
N ASP A 306 -5.91 -7.67 8.36
CA ASP A 306 -7.33 -7.31 8.42
C ASP A 306 -8.08 -7.56 7.08
N GLN A 307 -7.40 -8.11 6.07
CA GLN A 307 -7.92 -8.31 4.70
C GLN A 307 -8.48 -7.03 4.06
N THR A 308 -8.03 -5.87 4.55
CA THR A 308 -8.37 -4.58 3.98
C THR A 308 -7.45 -4.32 2.79
N TYR A 309 -7.91 -4.68 1.59
CA TYR A 309 -7.16 -4.38 0.38
C TYR A 309 -7.21 -2.88 0.08
N VAL A 310 -6.05 -2.24 0.17
CA VAL A 310 -5.93 -0.79 0.17
C VAL A 310 -4.84 -0.37 -0.81
N LEU A 311 -5.07 -0.62 -2.10
CA LEU A 311 -4.23 -0.11 -3.18
C LEU A 311 -5.02 0.87 -4.06
N PRO A 312 -4.38 1.91 -4.61
CA PRO A 312 -5.00 2.83 -5.55
C PRO A 312 -5.26 2.14 -6.89
N ALA A 313 -5.93 2.85 -7.80
CA ALA A 313 -6.03 2.42 -9.18
C ALA A 313 -4.65 2.31 -9.83
N ASP A 314 -4.49 1.27 -10.64
CA ASP A 314 -3.26 0.99 -11.38
C ASP A 314 -2.88 2.15 -12.30
N VAL A 315 -1.57 2.34 -12.47
CA VAL A 315 -1.05 3.41 -13.34
C VAL A 315 -1.33 3.06 -14.80
N SER A 316 -1.15 1.80 -15.15
CA SER A 316 -1.49 1.17 -16.43
C SER A 316 -1.53 -0.34 -16.25
N SER A 317 -1.99 -1.09 -17.27
CA SER A 317 -1.92 -2.56 -17.30
C SER A 317 -0.52 -3.09 -16.95
N ASP A 318 0.52 -2.45 -17.49
CA ASP A 318 1.90 -2.89 -17.36
C ASP A 318 2.53 -2.52 -16.00
N PHE A 319 1.87 -1.64 -15.23
CA PHE A 319 2.32 -1.12 -13.95
C PHE A 319 1.21 -1.23 -12.90
N PRO A 320 0.85 -2.48 -12.50
CA PRO A 320 -0.13 -2.68 -11.47
C PRO A 320 0.43 -2.25 -10.10
N SER A 321 -0.43 -1.68 -9.26
CA SER A 321 -0.05 -1.01 -8.02
C SER A 321 0.66 -1.96 -7.04
N TYR A 322 0.24 -3.23 -6.98
CA TYR A 322 0.85 -4.24 -6.11
C TYR A 322 2.30 -4.55 -6.53
N ALA A 323 2.58 -4.63 -7.83
CA ALA A 323 3.91 -4.93 -8.34
C ALA A 323 4.84 -3.73 -8.18
N CYS A 324 4.35 -2.51 -8.40
CA CYS A 324 5.12 -1.30 -8.15
C CYS A 324 5.47 -1.13 -6.66
N LEU A 325 4.51 -1.43 -5.77
CA LEU A 325 4.75 -1.45 -4.33
C LEU A 325 5.82 -2.48 -3.96
N LEU A 326 5.69 -3.71 -4.45
CA LEU A 326 6.65 -4.79 -4.19
C LEU A 326 8.06 -4.41 -4.66
N GLY A 327 8.20 -3.91 -5.89
CA GLY A 327 9.50 -3.50 -6.44
C GLY A 327 10.17 -2.41 -5.59
N ASN A 328 9.43 -1.36 -5.23
CA ASN A 328 9.98 -0.30 -4.39
C ASN A 328 10.31 -0.78 -2.96
N LEU A 329 9.49 -1.68 -2.39
CA LEU A 329 9.76 -2.25 -1.07
C LEU A 329 11.02 -3.12 -1.10
N LEU A 330 11.19 -3.99 -2.09
CA LEU A 330 12.38 -4.83 -2.24
C LEU A 330 13.65 -3.99 -2.40
N GLU A 331 13.59 -2.94 -3.22
CA GLU A 331 14.76 -2.09 -3.47
C GLU A 331 15.19 -1.33 -2.21
N ALA A 332 14.25 -0.92 -1.35
CA ALA A 332 14.52 -0.30 -0.05
C ALA A 332 14.95 -1.34 1.01
N ALA A 333 14.38 -2.55 0.95
CA ALA A 333 14.62 -3.64 1.88
C ALA A 333 16.10 -4.05 1.95
N VAL A 334 16.81 -3.97 0.83
CA VAL A 334 18.26 -4.26 0.77
C VAL A 334 19.05 -3.41 1.79
N ILE A 335 18.62 -2.17 2.05
CA ILE A 335 19.28 -1.27 3.00
C ILE A 335 18.81 -1.54 4.43
N THR A 336 17.51 -1.77 4.65
CA THR A 336 16.93 -1.92 6.00
C THR A 336 17.25 -3.26 6.65
N VAL A 337 17.30 -4.36 5.88
CA VAL A 337 17.62 -5.70 6.43
C VAL A 337 19.03 -5.68 7.04
N ALA A 338 19.96 -4.94 6.41
CA ALA A 338 21.35 -4.75 6.84
C ALA A 338 21.53 -4.01 8.17
N GLN A 339 20.48 -3.35 8.67
CA GLN A 339 20.53 -2.60 9.92
C GLN A 339 20.32 -3.52 11.14
N PRO A 340 21.00 -3.26 12.27
CA PRO A 340 20.79 -4.03 13.49
C PRO A 340 19.38 -3.80 14.05
N GLY A 341 18.78 -4.83 14.65
CA GLY A 341 17.46 -4.73 15.28
C GLY A 341 16.27 -4.81 14.32
N SER A 342 16.49 -5.19 13.05
CA SER A 342 15.47 -5.28 12.00
C SER A 342 14.48 -6.46 12.14
N PHE A 343 14.45 -7.17 13.27
CA PHE A 343 13.65 -8.37 13.46
C PHE A 343 12.14 -8.14 13.28
N ALA A 344 11.56 -7.17 13.99
CA ALA A 344 10.12 -6.88 13.89
C ALA A 344 9.75 -6.38 12.48
N TRP A 345 10.60 -5.51 11.91
CA TRP A 345 10.46 -5.04 10.54
C TRP A 345 10.48 -6.21 9.55
N ALA A 346 11.36 -7.21 9.73
CA ALA A 346 11.51 -8.34 8.83
C ALA A 346 10.26 -9.24 8.81
N ILE A 347 9.60 -9.42 9.96
CA ILE A 347 8.33 -10.17 10.05
C ILE A 347 7.24 -9.46 9.26
N ASP A 348 7.06 -8.16 9.51
CA ASP A 348 6.05 -7.36 8.82
C ASP A 348 6.35 -7.26 7.31
N PHE A 349 7.62 -7.08 6.94
CA PHE A 349 8.07 -7.07 5.55
C PHE A 349 7.77 -8.40 4.86
N ALA A 350 8.15 -9.54 5.46
CA ALA A 350 7.91 -10.85 4.88
C ALA A 350 6.41 -11.12 4.69
N THR A 351 5.57 -10.68 5.64
CA THR A 351 4.11 -10.78 5.54
C THR A 351 3.59 -9.98 4.33
N VAL A 352 3.99 -8.72 4.20
CA VAL A 352 3.54 -7.84 3.10
C VAL A 352 4.08 -8.32 1.74
N ALA A 353 5.36 -8.68 1.68
CA ALA A 353 6.00 -9.18 0.46
C ALA A 353 5.36 -10.48 -0.02
N THR A 354 5.04 -11.41 0.90
CA THR A 354 4.31 -12.66 0.59
C THR A 354 2.98 -12.36 -0.10
N PHE A 355 2.19 -11.46 0.47
CA PHE A 355 0.90 -11.06 -0.09
C PHE A 355 1.03 -10.44 -1.48
N LEU A 356 2.00 -9.55 -1.68
CA LEU A 356 2.20 -8.88 -2.97
C LEU A 356 2.78 -9.83 -4.04
N LEU A 357 3.67 -10.75 -3.66
CA LEU A 357 4.24 -11.74 -4.57
C LEU A 357 3.19 -12.70 -5.10
N GLN A 358 2.19 -13.07 -4.29
CA GLN A 358 1.07 -13.91 -4.74
C GLN A 358 0.22 -13.24 -5.82
N ALA A 359 0.14 -11.91 -5.82
CA ALA A 359 -0.59 -11.17 -6.83
C ALA A 359 0.14 -11.11 -8.18
N LEU A 360 1.45 -11.39 -8.25
CA LEU A 360 2.22 -11.34 -9.50
C LEU A 360 1.73 -12.36 -10.53
N PRO A 361 1.70 -12.01 -11.83
CA PRO A 361 1.44 -12.98 -12.88
C PRO A 361 2.57 -14.03 -12.96
N PRO A 362 2.31 -15.23 -13.51
CA PRO A 362 3.37 -16.19 -13.81
C PRO A 362 4.47 -15.54 -14.65
N VAL A 363 5.71 -15.67 -14.20
CA VAL A 363 6.90 -15.24 -14.97
C VAL A 363 6.97 -16.09 -16.24
N GLN A 364 6.82 -15.46 -17.40
CA GLN A 364 7.05 -16.12 -18.68
C GLN A 364 8.56 -16.37 -18.82
N THR A 365 9.02 -17.54 -18.42
CA THR A 365 10.41 -17.95 -18.70
C THR A 365 10.56 -18.11 -20.21
N SER A 366 11.24 -17.15 -20.84
CA SER A 366 11.41 -17.08 -22.31
C SER A 366 12.39 -18.14 -22.85
N ASN A 367 12.27 -19.39 -22.42
CA ASN A 367 13.06 -20.53 -22.87
C ASN A 367 12.13 -21.67 -23.34
N GLN A 368 11.26 -21.40 -24.31
CA GLN A 368 10.84 -22.41 -25.27
C GLN A 368 11.28 -21.97 -26.65
N GLY A 369 12.52 -22.32 -26.99
CA GLY A 369 13.00 -22.27 -28.36
C GLY A 369 12.38 -23.41 -29.16
N GLY A 370 11.63 -23.05 -30.21
CA GLY A 370 11.51 -23.78 -31.48
C GLY A 370 10.80 -25.13 -31.50
N LYS A 371 9.90 -25.26 -32.51
CA LYS A 371 9.26 -26.48 -33.06
C LYS A 371 8.07 -27.01 -32.25
N ASP A 372 6.91 -27.33 -32.80
CA ASP A 372 6.42 -27.37 -34.17
C ASP A 372 4.91 -27.06 -34.15
N SER A 373 4.44 -26.32 -35.16
CA SER A 373 3.03 -26.18 -35.47
C SER A 373 2.44 -27.54 -35.81
N THR A 374 1.54 -28.07 -34.97
CA THR A 374 0.63 -29.14 -35.39
C THR A 374 -0.78 -28.79 -34.97
N LEU A 375 -1.59 -28.51 -35.99
CA LEU A 375 -3.03 -28.32 -35.96
C LEU A 375 -3.72 -29.60 -35.47
N VAL A 376 -4.56 -29.52 -34.43
CA VAL A 376 -5.78 -30.35 -34.30
C VAL A 376 -6.82 -29.54 -33.50
N ASP A 377 -8.02 -29.47 -34.09
CA ASP A 377 -9.21 -28.70 -33.72
C ASP A 377 -9.94 -29.15 -32.44
N ASP A 378 -10.76 -28.20 -31.96
CA ASP A 378 -12.06 -28.33 -31.29
C ASP A 378 -12.15 -28.84 -29.85
N GLU A 379 -12.14 -27.90 -28.90
CA GLU A 379 -13.15 -27.84 -27.84
C GLU A 379 -13.54 -26.37 -27.60
N MET A 380 -14.78 -26.00 -27.93
CA MET A 380 -15.34 -24.68 -27.64
C MET A 380 -15.54 -24.52 -26.14
N LEU A 381 -14.55 -23.95 -25.46
CA LEU A 381 -14.75 -23.26 -24.19
C LEU A 381 -14.84 -21.77 -24.48
N VAL A 382 -15.99 -21.18 -24.15
CA VAL A 382 -16.13 -19.72 -24.01
C VAL A 382 -15.33 -19.34 -22.77
N ASP A 383 -14.02 -19.23 -22.90
CA ASP A 383 -13.17 -18.63 -21.89
C ASP A 383 -13.21 -17.12 -22.14
N ASP A 384 -13.74 -16.40 -21.16
CA ASP A 384 -13.66 -14.95 -21.10
C ASP A 384 -12.15 -14.63 -21.08
N GLU A 385 -11.59 -14.21 -22.21
CA GLU A 385 -10.18 -13.80 -22.35
C GLU A 385 -9.89 -12.71 -21.31
N LEU A 386 -9.50 -13.13 -20.11
CA LEU A 386 -8.85 -12.31 -19.11
C LEU A 386 -7.52 -11.93 -19.72
N SER A 387 -7.48 -10.78 -20.39
CA SER A 387 -6.27 -10.16 -20.91
C SER A 387 -5.11 -10.42 -19.95
N GLU A 388 -4.18 -11.30 -20.33
CA GLU A 388 -3.03 -11.63 -19.49
C GLU A 388 -2.37 -10.30 -19.10
N ILE A 389 -2.30 -10.00 -17.80
CA ILE A 389 -1.65 -8.80 -17.32
C ILE A 389 -0.15 -9.00 -17.57
N VAL A 390 0.34 -8.49 -18.71
CA VAL A 390 1.75 -8.51 -19.06
C VAL A 390 2.46 -7.45 -18.24
N LEU A 391 3.18 -7.88 -17.21
CA LEU A 391 4.00 -7.00 -16.37
C LEU A 391 5.10 -6.35 -17.23
N ASN A 392 5.40 -5.08 -16.96
CA ASN A 392 6.55 -4.43 -17.60
C ASN A 392 7.85 -5.22 -17.34
N ARG A 393 8.60 -5.54 -18.41
CA ARG A 393 9.81 -6.38 -18.34
C ARG A 393 10.92 -5.82 -17.44
N ASP A 394 11.04 -4.50 -17.31
CA ASP A 394 12.05 -3.91 -16.42
C ASP A 394 11.61 -3.98 -14.96
N LEU A 395 10.31 -3.82 -14.68
CA LEU A 395 9.77 -4.00 -13.32
C LEU A 395 9.86 -5.46 -12.88
N GLU A 396 9.53 -6.39 -13.78
CA GLU A 396 9.71 -7.83 -13.54
C GLU A 396 11.18 -8.16 -13.25
N ARG A 397 12.11 -7.67 -14.08
CA ARG A 397 13.55 -7.87 -13.89
C ARG A 397 14.04 -7.29 -12.56
N ASP A 398 13.58 -6.09 -12.18
CA ASP A 398 13.96 -5.46 -10.92
C ASP A 398 13.45 -6.26 -9.71
N ILE A 399 12.21 -6.75 -9.74
CA ILE A 399 11.64 -7.59 -8.66
C ILE A 399 12.42 -8.89 -8.53
N LEU A 400 12.61 -9.62 -9.64
CA LEU A 400 13.32 -10.91 -9.63
C LEU A 400 14.80 -10.74 -9.29
N GLY A 401 15.42 -9.64 -9.75
CA GLY A 401 16.80 -9.30 -9.45
C GLY A 401 17.02 -8.85 -8.00
N ALA A 402 16.04 -8.19 -7.38
CA ALA A 402 16.11 -7.79 -5.97
C ALA A 402 15.91 -8.98 -5.01
N LEU A 403 15.15 -10.00 -5.41
CA LEU A 403 15.06 -11.29 -4.72
C LEU A 403 16.27 -12.20 -5.01
N ASP A 404 17.48 -11.63 -4.97
CA ASP A 404 18.70 -12.41 -5.16
C ASP A 404 18.99 -13.30 -3.94
N SER A 405 19.94 -14.23 -4.12
CA SER A 405 20.30 -15.17 -3.07
C SER A 405 20.94 -14.49 -1.86
N ARG A 406 21.53 -13.30 -2.00
CA ARG A 406 22.12 -12.53 -0.89
C ARG A 406 21.05 -11.89 -0.03
N PHE A 407 20.05 -11.29 -0.66
CA PHE A 407 18.89 -10.73 0.03
C PHE A 407 18.16 -11.81 0.83
N LEU A 408 17.85 -12.94 0.20
CA LEU A 408 17.18 -14.06 0.87
C LEU A 408 18.01 -14.61 2.02
N LEU A 409 19.32 -14.83 1.83
CA LEU A 409 20.25 -15.22 2.90
C LEU A 409 20.16 -14.27 4.10
N HIS A 410 20.23 -12.97 3.84
CA HIS A 410 20.26 -11.99 4.91
C HIS A 410 18.92 -11.89 5.65
N LEU A 411 17.80 -11.88 4.91
CA LEU A 411 16.46 -11.85 5.48
C LEU A 411 16.17 -13.13 6.30
N THR A 412 16.55 -14.30 5.79
CA THR A 412 16.40 -15.57 6.52
C THR A 412 17.24 -15.57 7.80
N ASN A 413 18.47 -15.05 7.76
CA ASN A 413 19.30 -14.94 8.96
C ASN A 413 18.75 -13.94 9.98
N VAL A 414 18.11 -12.84 9.56
CA VAL A 414 17.45 -11.92 10.49
C VAL A 414 16.22 -12.58 11.14
N LEU A 415 15.38 -13.26 10.34
CA LEU A 415 14.15 -13.89 10.83
C LEU A 415 14.42 -15.12 11.72
N LEU A 416 15.44 -15.92 11.38
CA LEU A 416 15.68 -17.22 12.00
C LEU A 416 16.96 -17.28 12.85
N GLY A 417 17.92 -16.37 12.66
CA GLY A 417 19.19 -16.38 13.38
C GLY A 417 19.09 -16.02 14.86
N GLY A 418 18.02 -15.34 15.27
CA GLY A 418 17.70 -15.12 16.69
C GLY A 418 17.12 -16.34 17.41
N ILE A 419 16.74 -17.38 16.66
CA ILE A 419 16.17 -18.61 17.20
C ILE A 419 17.32 -19.55 17.53
N SER A 420 17.84 -19.48 18.76
CA SER A 420 19.01 -20.28 19.17
C SER A 420 18.73 -21.78 18.99
N PRO A 421 19.53 -22.51 18.20
CA PRO A 421 19.52 -23.97 18.19
C PRO A 421 20.26 -24.54 19.41
N ALA A 422 21.00 -23.70 20.14
CA ALA A 422 21.92 -24.07 21.22
C ALA A 422 21.44 -23.52 22.56
N SER A 423 20.39 -24.11 23.11
CA SER A 423 20.29 -24.25 24.57
C SER A 423 19.82 -25.66 24.87
N GLY A 424 20.78 -26.54 25.17
CA GLY A 424 20.49 -27.79 25.87
C GLY A 424 19.69 -27.48 27.14
N LEU A 425 18.73 -28.36 27.44
CA LEU A 425 17.77 -28.26 28.53
C LEU A 425 16.78 -27.08 28.41
N HIS A 426 15.66 -27.30 27.72
CA HIS A 426 14.35 -27.48 28.36
C HIS A 426 13.25 -27.50 27.29
N LYS A 427 12.15 -28.18 27.63
CA LYS A 427 10.86 -28.23 26.93
C LYS A 427 10.19 -26.84 26.85
N SER A 428 10.89 -25.81 26.39
CA SER A 428 10.29 -24.48 26.25
C SER A 428 9.44 -24.46 24.98
N ARG A 429 8.16 -24.18 25.18
CA ARG A 429 7.18 -23.89 24.12
C ARG A 429 7.74 -22.75 23.23
N PRO A 430 7.61 -22.85 21.89
CA PRO A 430 7.94 -21.73 21.00
C PRO A 430 7.15 -20.47 21.40
N ASP A 431 7.81 -19.32 21.42
CA ASP A 431 7.14 -18.05 21.74
C ASP A 431 6.35 -17.49 20.55
N ASP A 432 5.47 -16.53 20.79
CA ASP A 432 4.62 -15.94 19.73
C ASP A 432 5.42 -15.18 18.66
N LYS A 433 6.59 -14.64 19.03
CA LYS A 433 7.45 -13.90 18.10
C LYS A 433 8.18 -14.87 17.16
N GLU A 434 8.65 -15.98 17.70
CA GLU A 434 9.26 -17.10 17.00
C GLU A 434 8.24 -17.72 16.03
N MET A 435 7.01 -18.00 16.49
CA MET A 435 5.95 -18.51 15.63
C MET A 435 5.61 -17.55 14.49
N SER A 436 5.50 -16.25 14.77
CA SER A 436 5.28 -15.21 13.74
C SER A 436 6.44 -15.13 12.74
N ALA A 437 7.69 -15.22 13.21
CA ALA A 437 8.88 -15.17 12.38
C ALA A 437 8.99 -16.39 11.46
N VAL A 438 8.85 -17.60 12.02
CA VAL A 438 8.88 -18.85 11.24
C VAL A 438 7.73 -18.88 10.23
N GLY A 439 6.52 -18.51 10.63
CA GLY A 439 5.36 -18.44 9.74
C GLY A 439 5.58 -17.48 8.58
N SER A 440 6.06 -16.26 8.85
CA SER A 440 6.30 -15.23 7.83
C SER A 440 7.46 -15.61 6.91
N ALA A 441 8.55 -16.15 7.45
CA ALA A 441 9.69 -16.65 6.67
C ALA A 441 9.27 -17.80 5.74
N CYS A 442 8.52 -18.77 6.26
CA CYS A 442 8.09 -19.92 5.49
C CYS A 442 7.11 -19.52 4.37
N ALA A 443 6.18 -18.61 4.65
CA ALA A 443 5.24 -18.13 3.64
C ALA A 443 5.96 -17.40 2.50
N LEU A 444 6.90 -16.50 2.83
CA LEU A 444 7.70 -15.78 1.83
C LEU A 444 8.52 -16.74 0.97
N LEU A 445 9.26 -17.66 1.60
CA LEU A 445 10.10 -18.63 0.89
C LEU A 445 9.26 -19.57 0.02
N HIS A 446 8.11 -20.03 0.52
CA HIS A 446 7.19 -20.88 -0.26
C HIS A 446 6.74 -20.20 -1.56
N VAL A 447 6.28 -18.94 -1.47
CA VAL A 447 5.87 -18.16 -2.65
C VAL A 447 7.06 -17.92 -3.58
N THR A 448 8.21 -17.56 -3.01
CA THR A 448 9.45 -17.32 -3.75
C THR A 448 9.90 -18.56 -4.53
N PHE A 449 9.76 -19.76 -3.96
CA PHE A 449 10.06 -21.04 -4.62
C PHE A 449 9.10 -21.39 -5.77
N ASN A 450 7.97 -20.70 -5.91
CA ASN A 450 7.07 -20.86 -7.05
C ASN A 450 7.38 -19.86 -8.18
N ILE A 451 8.10 -18.77 -7.88
CA ILE A 451 8.35 -17.66 -8.82
C ILE A 451 9.78 -17.73 -9.37
N LEU A 452 10.76 -18.04 -8.53
CA LEU A 452 12.18 -18.01 -8.90
C LEU A 452 12.73 -19.40 -9.25
N PRO A 453 13.77 -19.48 -10.11
CA PRO A 453 14.47 -20.74 -10.39
C PRO A 453 15.10 -21.32 -9.12
N LEU A 454 14.63 -22.51 -8.71
CA LEU A 454 15.01 -23.18 -7.46
C LEU A 454 16.53 -23.42 -7.36
N GLU A 455 17.17 -23.75 -8.48
CA GLU A 455 18.60 -24.10 -8.57
C GLU A 455 19.52 -23.02 -7.99
N ARG A 456 19.16 -21.74 -8.13
CA ARG A 456 19.98 -20.60 -7.67
C ARG A 456 19.82 -20.30 -6.18
N ILE A 457 18.70 -20.67 -5.59
CA ILE A 457 18.32 -20.28 -4.23
C ILE A 457 18.56 -21.42 -3.25
N MET A 458 18.26 -22.66 -3.66
CA MET A 458 18.31 -23.83 -2.79
C MET A 458 19.69 -24.08 -2.19
N THR A 459 20.77 -23.90 -2.96
CA THR A 459 22.14 -24.09 -2.44
C THR A 459 22.50 -23.06 -1.36
N VAL A 460 22.05 -21.81 -1.52
CA VAL A 460 22.32 -20.76 -0.52
C VAL A 460 21.52 -21.01 0.74
N LEU A 461 20.24 -21.38 0.63
CA LEU A 461 19.42 -21.72 1.78
C LEU A 461 19.90 -23.00 2.49
N ALA A 462 20.34 -24.01 1.75
CA ALA A 462 20.79 -25.27 2.34
C ALA A 462 22.12 -25.13 3.11
N TYR A 463 23.07 -24.33 2.61
CA TYR A 463 24.45 -24.34 3.13
C TYR A 463 24.95 -23.02 3.71
N ARG A 464 24.31 -21.89 3.41
CA ARG A 464 24.73 -20.57 3.95
C ARG A 464 23.81 -20.06 5.04
N THR A 465 22.74 -20.79 5.34
CA THR A 465 21.82 -20.48 6.44
C THR A 465 21.66 -21.68 7.35
N GLU A 466 21.27 -21.43 8.60
CA GLU A 466 20.87 -22.49 9.55
C GLU A 466 19.39 -22.88 9.39
N LEU A 467 18.81 -22.67 8.19
CA LEU A 467 17.37 -22.86 7.94
C LEU A 467 16.92 -24.28 8.28
N VAL A 468 17.65 -25.31 7.85
CA VAL A 468 17.28 -26.71 8.08
C VAL A 468 17.32 -27.08 9.58
N PRO A 469 18.42 -26.84 10.32
CA PRO A 469 18.46 -27.10 11.77
C PRO A 469 17.44 -26.30 12.56
N VAL A 470 17.25 -25.01 12.24
CA VAL A 470 16.30 -24.14 12.95
C VAL A 470 14.86 -24.58 12.71
N LEU A 471 14.47 -24.82 11.45
CA LEU A 471 13.12 -25.31 11.14
C LEU A 471 12.86 -26.69 11.73
N TRP A 472 13.85 -27.58 11.73
CA TRP A 472 13.73 -28.88 12.39
C TRP A 472 13.48 -28.74 13.89
N ASN A 473 14.32 -27.98 14.60
CA ASN A 473 14.18 -27.75 16.03
C ASN A 473 12.83 -27.10 16.39
N PHE A 474 12.34 -26.19 15.55
CA PHE A 474 11.01 -25.60 15.68
C PHE A 474 9.90 -26.65 15.48
N MET A 475 9.92 -27.39 14.36
CA MET A 475 8.91 -28.41 14.06
C MET A 475 8.84 -29.50 15.13
N ARG A 476 10.00 -29.94 15.64
CA ARG A 476 10.09 -30.91 16.74
C ARG A 476 9.42 -30.36 18.00
N ARG A 477 9.74 -29.13 18.42
CA ARG A 477 9.10 -28.48 19.58
C ARG A 477 7.59 -28.26 19.38
N CYS A 478 7.15 -27.91 18.17
CA CYS A 478 5.72 -27.77 17.87
C CYS A 478 4.99 -29.11 17.97
N HIS A 479 5.61 -30.18 17.49
CA HIS A 479 5.06 -31.53 17.57
C HIS A 479 4.93 -32.00 19.02
N GLU A 480 5.99 -31.88 19.81
CA GLU A 480 6.03 -32.31 21.22
C GLU A 480 5.04 -31.54 22.10
N ASN A 481 4.78 -30.26 21.79
CA ASN A 481 3.89 -29.40 22.56
C ASN A 481 2.49 -29.22 21.94
N GLN A 482 2.16 -29.93 20.85
CA GLN A 482 0.87 -29.83 20.14
C GLN A 482 0.48 -28.41 19.70
N MET A 483 1.46 -27.61 19.26
CA MET A 483 1.32 -26.17 18.99
C MET A 483 0.96 -25.81 17.54
N TRP A 484 0.57 -26.78 16.70
CA TRP A 484 0.35 -26.55 15.27
C TRP A 484 -0.82 -25.62 14.96
N SER A 485 -1.87 -25.60 15.78
CA SER A 485 -3.03 -24.72 15.59
C SER A 485 -2.66 -23.24 15.81
N SER A 486 -1.85 -22.94 16.83
CA SER A 486 -1.41 -21.57 17.11
C SER A 486 -0.58 -20.97 15.98
N LEU A 487 0.15 -21.79 15.21
CA LEU A 487 0.89 -21.33 14.04
C LEU A 487 -0.04 -20.95 12.88
N ALA A 488 -1.16 -21.67 12.71
CA ALA A 488 -2.18 -21.32 11.71
C ALA A 488 -2.91 -20.02 12.10
N GLU A 489 -3.25 -19.84 13.38
CA GLU A 489 -3.88 -18.62 13.90
C GLU A 489 -3.04 -17.36 13.72
N GLN A 490 -1.71 -17.46 13.81
CA GLN A 490 -0.79 -16.32 13.70
C GLN A 490 -0.37 -16.01 12.26
N SER A 491 -0.61 -16.93 11.32
CA SER A 491 -0.23 -16.77 9.92
C SER A 491 -1.26 -15.94 9.16
N ALA A 492 -0.82 -14.86 8.51
CA ALA A 492 -1.67 -14.12 7.57
C ALA A 492 -1.92 -14.89 6.26
N TYR A 493 -1.14 -15.96 5.99
CA TYR A 493 -1.18 -16.72 4.75
C TYR A 493 -2.07 -17.98 4.83
N LEU A 494 -2.09 -18.65 5.98
CA LEU A 494 -2.92 -19.83 6.18
C LEU A 494 -4.28 -19.43 6.77
N PRO A 495 -5.41 -20.01 6.30
CA PRO A 495 -6.65 -19.89 7.05
C PRO A 495 -6.52 -20.63 8.39
N VAL A 496 -7.31 -20.19 9.37
CA VAL A 496 -7.29 -20.70 10.75
C VAL A 496 -7.47 -22.23 10.82
N ASP A 497 -8.23 -22.80 9.88
CA ASP A 497 -8.53 -24.24 9.84
C ASP A 497 -7.46 -25.08 9.10
N ALA A 498 -6.43 -24.45 8.52
CA ALA A 498 -5.38 -25.19 7.82
C ALA A 498 -4.39 -25.84 8.79
N PRO A 499 -3.86 -27.04 8.46
CA PRO A 499 -2.80 -27.65 9.28
C PRO A 499 -1.55 -26.75 9.30
N GLY A 500 -1.21 -26.20 10.47
CA GLY A 500 -0.07 -25.27 10.61
C GLY A 500 1.28 -25.88 10.22
N VAL A 501 1.38 -27.21 10.19
CA VAL A 501 2.59 -27.94 9.74
C VAL A 501 2.90 -27.75 8.25
N LEU A 502 1.91 -27.36 7.42
CA LEU A 502 2.07 -27.26 5.96
C LEU A 502 3.14 -26.28 5.53
N LEU A 503 3.15 -25.07 6.11
CA LEU A 503 4.09 -24.01 5.73
C LEU A 503 5.55 -24.39 6.03
N PRO A 504 5.89 -24.82 7.26
CA PRO A 504 7.25 -25.30 7.55
C PRO A 504 7.68 -26.45 6.64
N LEU A 505 6.81 -27.43 6.37
CA LEU A 505 7.13 -28.56 5.49
C LEU A 505 7.32 -28.14 4.03
N ALA A 506 6.55 -27.17 3.54
CA ALA A 506 6.66 -26.66 2.18
C ALA A 506 8.02 -25.97 1.90
N VAL A 507 8.73 -25.57 2.95
CA VAL A 507 10.08 -24.99 2.84
C VAL A 507 11.15 -26.00 3.26
N PHE A 508 10.96 -26.70 4.37
CA PHE A 508 11.91 -27.68 4.89
C PHE A 508 12.14 -28.82 3.90
N CYS A 509 11.09 -29.45 3.38
CA CYS A 509 11.25 -30.63 2.54
C CYS A 509 12.03 -30.36 1.24
N PRO A 510 11.75 -29.30 0.46
CA PRO A 510 12.55 -28.98 -0.73
C PRO A 510 14.02 -28.68 -0.43
N VAL A 511 14.29 -27.87 0.61
CA VAL A 511 15.67 -27.48 0.96
C VAL A 511 16.44 -28.68 1.49
N TYR A 512 15.82 -29.48 2.35
CA TYR A 512 16.45 -30.69 2.91
C TYR A 512 16.69 -31.75 1.83
N LYS A 513 15.74 -31.94 0.89
CA LYS A 513 15.93 -32.82 -0.27
C LYS A 513 17.14 -32.38 -1.10
N HIS A 514 17.25 -31.09 -1.40
CA HIS A 514 18.38 -30.53 -2.12
C HIS A 514 19.70 -30.77 -1.37
N MET A 515 19.71 -30.55 -0.06
CA MET A 515 20.88 -30.81 0.78
C MET A 515 21.28 -32.30 0.71
N LEU A 516 20.34 -33.24 0.83
CA LEU A 516 20.63 -34.68 0.69
C LEU A 516 21.18 -35.08 -0.68
N THR A 517 20.88 -34.32 -1.74
CA THR A 517 21.43 -34.63 -3.08
C THR A 517 22.89 -34.23 -3.23
N ILE A 518 23.41 -33.40 -2.33
CA ILE A 518 24.76 -32.82 -2.40
C ILE A 518 25.65 -33.36 -1.27
N VAL A 519 25.10 -33.62 -0.08
CA VAL A 519 25.80 -34.19 1.08
C VAL A 519 26.33 -35.60 0.73
N ASP A 520 27.58 -35.88 1.10
CA ASP A 520 28.19 -37.19 0.90
C ASP A 520 27.85 -38.19 2.02
N ASN A 521 28.21 -39.46 1.82
CA ASN A 521 27.91 -40.50 2.81
C ASN A 521 28.68 -40.31 4.13
N GLU A 522 29.88 -39.74 4.10
CA GLU A 522 30.66 -39.54 5.32
C GLU A 522 30.04 -38.44 6.19
N GLU A 523 29.67 -37.31 5.60
CA GLU A 523 28.98 -36.21 6.28
C GLU A 523 27.59 -36.65 6.78
N PHE A 524 26.88 -37.50 6.04
CA PHE A 524 25.57 -37.98 6.44
C PHE A 524 25.60 -39.06 7.54
N TYR A 525 26.40 -40.11 7.38
CA TYR A 525 26.38 -41.25 8.31
C TYR A 525 27.37 -41.09 9.46
N GLU A 526 28.57 -40.56 9.21
CA GLU A 526 29.62 -40.44 10.24
C GLU A 526 29.52 -39.13 11.00
N GLN A 527 29.20 -38.02 10.31
CA GLN A 527 29.04 -36.72 10.97
C GLN A 527 27.60 -36.43 11.40
N GLU A 528 26.65 -37.30 11.04
CA GLU A 528 25.21 -37.14 11.35
C GLU A 528 24.65 -35.75 10.96
N LYS A 529 25.12 -35.21 9.82
CA LYS A 529 24.67 -33.92 9.28
C LYS A 529 23.78 -34.14 8.06
N PRO A 530 22.69 -33.38 7.90
CA PRO A 530 22.35 -32.16 8.65
C PRO A 530 21.60 -32.42 9.96
N LEU A 531 21.09 -33.64 10.15
CA LEU A 531 20.25 -34.04 11.28
C LEU A 531 20.71 -35.41 11.80
N SER A 532 20.63 -35.60 13.12
CA SER A 532 20.95 -36.87 13.75
C SER A 532 20.07 -38.01 13.27
N LEU A 533 20.58 -39.25 13.36
CA LEU A 533 19.79 -40.43 13.00
C LEU A 533 18.52 -40.57 13.86
N VAL A 534 18.58 -40.12 15.12
CA VAL A 534 17.44 -40.06 16.03
C VAL A 534 16.40 -39.04 15.54
N ASP A 535 16.85 -37.85 15.15
CA ASP A 535 15.98 -36.81 14.60
C ASP A 535 15.34 -37.23 13.28
N ILE A 536 16.05 -37.99 12.44
CA ILE A 536 15.50 -38.54 11.20
C ILE A 536 14.31 -39.47 11.47
N ARG A 537 14.35 -40.28 12.53
CA ARG A 537 13.19 -41.13 12.92
C ARG A 537 11.99 -40.29 13.31
N SER A 538 12.20 -39.25 14.14
CA SER A 538 11.14 -38.31 14.53
C SER A 538 10.57 -37.56 13.31
N LEU A 539 11.42 -37.18 12.37
CA LEU A 539 10.99 -36.53 11.13
C LEU A 539 10.10 -37.45 10.28
N ILE A 540 10.44 -38.74 10.17
CA ILE A 540 9.58 -39.71 9.46
C ILE A 540 8.19 -39.81 10.10
N ILE A 541 8.09 -39.76 11.43
CA ILE A 541 6.81 -39.77 12.15
C ILE A 541 5.99 -38.51 11.79
N ILE A 542 6.59 -37.32 11.87
CA ILE A 542 5.93 -36.05 11.54
C ILE A 542 5.46 -36.04 10.08
N LEU A 543 6.30 -36.49 9.14
CA LEU A 543 5.95 -36.55 7.70
C LEU A 543 4.80 -37.53 7.44
N ARG A 544 4.81 -38.71 8.07
CA ARG A 544 3.72 -39.70 7.94
C ARG A 544 2.41 -39.14 8.49
N GLN A 545 2.45 -38.47 9.63
CA GLN A 545 1.26 -37.83 10.22
C GLN A 545 0.72 -36.70 9.34
N ALA A 546 1.60 -35.82 8.83
CA ALA A 546 1.19 -34.74 7.94
C ALA A 546 0.57 -35.28 6.63
N LEU A 547 1.19 -36.30 6.02
CA LEU A 547 0.62 -36.95 4.84
C LEU A 547 -0.71 -37.62 5.13
N TRP A 548 -0.85 -38.26 6.29
CA TRP A 548 -2.13 -38.84 6.70
C TRP A 548 -3.21 -37.77 6.88
N GLN A 549 -2.88 -36.63 7.50
CA GLN A 549 -3.82 -35.51 7.64
C GLN A 549 -4.25 -34.94 6.27
N ILE A 550 -3.33 -34.76 5.33
CA ILE A 550 -3.63 -34.19 4.02
C ILE A 550 -4.42 -35.17 3.14
N LEU A 551 -3.99 -36.44 3.09
CA LEU A 551 -4.57 -37.43 2.18
C LEU A 551 -5.90 -38.03 2.68
N TRP A 552 -6.07 -38.16 4.00
CA TRP A 552 -7.21 -38.88 4.58
C TRP A 552 -8.18 -38.02 5.37
N LEU A 553 -7.71 -37.00 6.10
CA LEU A 553 -8.60 -36.16 6.93
C LEU A 553 -9.13 -34.93 6.19
N ASN A 554 -8.30 -34.29 5.37
CA ASN A 554 -8.66 -33.11 4.59
C ASN A 554 -8.40 -33.32 3.08
N PRO A 555 -9.03 -34.32 2.43
CA PRO A 555 -8.82 -34.56 1.02
C PRO A 555 -9.41 -33.40 0.20
N VAL A 556 -8.55 -32.57 -0.34
CA VAL A 556 -8.91 -31.58 -1.34
C VAL A 556 -8.99 -32.28 -2.69
N ALA A 557 -10.05 -32.05 -3.46
CA ALA A 557 -10.15 -32.52 -4.84
C ALA A 557 -8.99 -31.92 -5.65
N THR A 558 -8.01 -32.74 -6.07
CA THR A 558 -6.84 -32.29 -6.83
C THR A 558 -7.28 -31.66 -8.14
N PRO A 559 -7.11 -30.35 -8.33
CA PRO A 559 -7.11 -29.76 -9.65
C PRO A 559 -5.89 -30.32 -10.40
N ASN A 560 -6.01 -30.53 -11.71
CA ASN A 560 -4.90 -31.03 -12.54
C ASN A 560 -3.79 -29.96 -12.65
N PHE A 561 -2.88 -29.89 -11.67
CA PHE A 561 -1.76 -28.96 -11.63
C PHE A 561 -0.54 -29.41 -12.46
N SER A 562 -0.65 -30.49 -13.25
CA SER A 562 0.45 -31.16 -13.94
C SER A 562 0.94 -30.48 -15.23
N LYS A 563 0.32 -29.36 -15.65
CA LYS A 563 0.85 -28.50 -16.72
C LYS A 563 1.62 -27.34 -16.08
N SER A 564 2.91 -27.25 -16.41
CA SER A 564 3.91 -26.35 -15.79
C SER A 564 3.58 -24.86 -15.85
N THR A 565 2.63 -24.44 -16.70
CA THR A 565 2.11 -23.07 -16.78
C THR A 565 0.93 -22.77 -15.84
N ASP A 566 0.27 -23.79 -15.25
CA ASP A 566 -0.92 -23.63 -14.39
C ASP A 566 -0.59 -23.41 -12.89
N GLY A 567 0.65 -23.62 -12.45
CA GLY A 567 1.03 -23.58 -11.03
C GLY A 567 0.87 -22.20 -10.36
N ALA A 568 1.19 -21.12 -11.07
CA ALA A 568 1.04 -19.76 -10.54
C ALA A 568 -0.43 -19.31 -10.51
N TYR A 569 -1.23 -19.75 -11.50
CA TYR A 569 -2.67 -19.48 -11.57
C TYR A 569 -3.42 -20.26 -10.47
N ALA A 570 -3.02 -21.51 -10.23
CA ALA A 570 -3.48 -22.34 -9.14
C ALA A 570 -3.21 -21.75 -7.75
N MET A 571 -1.98 -21.27 -7.51
CA MET A 571 -1.59 -20.62 -6.26
C MET A 571 -2.47 -19.38 -5.96
N LYS A 572 -2.92 -18.65 -7.00
CA LYS A 572 -3.81 -17.49 -6.86
C LYS A 572 -5.24 -17.86 -6.50
N LYS A 573 -5.79 -18.89 -7.12
CA LYS A 573 -7.22 -19.25 -6.99
C LYS A 573 -7.47 -20.12 -5.74
N HIS A 574 -6.48 -20.93 -5.38
CA HIS A 574 -6.58 -22.02 -4.39
C HIS A 574 -5.24 -22.20 -3.63
N PRO A 575 -4.82 -21.22 -2.80
CA PRO A 575 -3.48 -21.21 -2.19
C PRO A 575 -3.23 -22.37 -1.22
N VAL A 576 -4.26 -22.79 -0.49
CA VAL A 576 -4.14 -23.87 0.51
C VAL A 576 -4.12 -25.23 -0.16
N GLU A 577 -4.97 -25.43 -1.16
CA GLU A 577 -5.01 -26.65 -1.97
C GLU A 577 -3.67 -26.86 -2.69
N PHE A 578 -3.11 -25.79 -3.26
CA PHE A 578 -1.81 -25.82 -3.92
C PHE A 578 -0.68 -26.14 -2.92
N LEU A 579 -0.69 -25.51 -1.74
CA LEU A 579 0.27 -25.78 -0.68
C LEU A 579 0.23 -27.24 -0.22
N GLN A 580 -0.97 -27.78 0.00
CA GLN A 580 -1.18 -29.19 0.38
C GLN A 580 -0.64 -30.14 -0.69
N HIS A 581 -0.98 -29.92 -1.96
CA HIS A 581 -0.48 -30.72 -3.07
C HIS A 581 1.06 -30.71 -3.12
N ARG A 582 1.68 -29.53 -2.99
CA ARG A 582 3.14 -29.40 -3.01
C ARG A 582 3.80 -30.11 -1.84
N VAL A 583 3.26 -29.96 -0.63
CA VAL A 583 3.76 -30.69 0.56
C VAL A 583 3.63 -32.20 0.35
N CYS A 584 2.49 -32.67 -0.14
CA CYS A 584 2.27 -34.09 -0.44
C CYS A 584 3.31 -34.65 -1.41
N ALA A 585 3.58 -33.97 -2.52
CA ALA A 585 4.56 -34.40 -3.50
C ALA A 585 5.96 -34.49 -2.88
N VAL A 586 6.46 -33.39 -2.30
CA VAL A 586 7.86 -33.34 -1.83
C VAL A 586 8.07 -34.19 -0.57
N ALA A 587 7.09 -34.27 0.34
CA ALA A 587 7.18 -35.14 1.51
C ALA A 587 7.18 -36.63 1.12
N SER A 588 6.39 -37.02 0.12
CA SER A 588 6.36 -38.41 -0.39
C SER A 588 7.68 -38.79 -1.06
N GLU A 589 8.27 -37.88 -1.85
CA GLU A 589 9.59 -38.08 -2.44
C GLU A 589 10.68 -38.22 -1.38
N LEU A 590 10.65 -37.36 -0.36
CA LEU A 590 11.65 -37.36 0.71
C LEU A 590 11.52 -38.61 1.59
N LEU A 591 10.30 -39.09 1.85
CA LEU A 591 10.09 -40.40 2.48
C LEU A 591 10.58 -41.53 1.60
N SER A 592 10.37 -41.49 0.28
CA SER A 592 10.85 -42.54 -0.63
C SER A 592 12.37 -42.61 -0.67
N GLN A 593 13.04 -41.45 -0.73
CA GLN A 593 14.50 -41.35 -0.65
C GLN A 593 15.02 -41.82 0.72
N LYS A 594 14.41 -41.37 1.82
CA LYS A 594 14.84 -41.75 3.19
C LYS A 594 14.51 -43.18 3.58
N LEU A 595 13.41 -43.75 3.11
CA LEU A 595 13.08 -45.17 3.33
C LEU A 595 14.08 -46.08 2.61
N SER A 596 14.61 -45.66 1.45
CA SER A 596 15.70 -46.38 0.78
C SER A 596 17.05 -46.29 1.51
N VAL A 597 17.23 -45.28 2.36
CA VAL A 597 18.44 -45.03 3.16
C VAL A 597 18.33 -45.69 4.54
N ALA A 598 17.17 -45.63 5.19
CA ALA A 598 16.88 -46.32 6.45
C ALA A 598 16.83 -47.85 6.28
N ALA A 599 16.42 -48.36 5.11
CA ALA A 599 16.50 -49.79 4.79
C ALA A 599 17.94 -50.31 4.57
N ARG A 600 18.96 -49.43 4.59
CA ARG A 600 20.39 -49.83 4.62
C ARG A 600 20.99 -49.77 6.03
N LEU A 601 20.21 -49.34 7.02
CA LEU A 601 20.60 -49.23 8.44
C LEU A 601 20.00 -50.37 9.31
N GLU A 602 19.27 -51.29 8.69
CA GLU A 602 18.98 -52.64 9.20
C GLU A 602 19.78 -53.64 8.37
#